data_AF-A0A7W0TME9-F1
#
_entry.id   AF-A0A7W0TME9-F1
#
_cell.length_a   1.000
_cell.length_b   1.000
_cell.length_c   1.000
_cell.angle_alpha   90.00
_cell.angle_beta   90.00
_cell.angle_gamma   90.00
#
_symmetry.space_group_name_H-M   'P 1'
#
loop_
_entity.id
_entity.type
_entity.pdbx_description
1 polymer ?
#
loop_
_entity_poly.entity_id
_entity_poly.type
_entity_poly.pdbx_seq_one_letter_code
_entity_poly.pdbx_strand_id
1 'polypeptide(L)'
;MSPSSGVDRAAAVRQALLELVADRGLHGASMGEVARRAGVAAGTIYVHYADKDSLILTVYAEVKRDLGLAAAAQWDSGVSPEERFLGAWHRVHAHLLERPERARFLLQLEASPYAKAVHHIDDEVAGVWSAMIAELGQILVDLPPDVLYDLALGPAVT
;
A
#
# COMPACT_ATOMS: atom_id res chain seq x y z
N MET A 1 -24.46 18.88 -21.10
CA MET A 1 -25.37 19.05 -19.95
C MET A 1 -25.50 17.72 -19.23
N SER A 2 -25.41 17.79 -17.89
CA SER A 2 -25.66 16.75 -16.88
C SER A 2 -24.47 15.89 -16.41
N PRO A 3 -24.40 15.61 -15.09
CA PRO A 3 -23.16 15.60 -14.31
C PRO A 3 -22.74 14.19 -13.88
N SER A 4 -21.45 13.87 -13.94
CA SER A 4 -20.87 12.71 -13.26
C SER A 4 -20.06 13.17 -12.05
N SER A 5 -20.69 13.85 -11.10
CA SER A 5 -20.22 13.87 -9.71
C SER A 5 -20.83 12.67 -8.98
N GLY A 6 -20.58 11.47 -9.52
CA GLY A 6 -20.93 10.21 -8.88
C GLY A 6 -19.69 9.69 -8.16
N VAL A 7 -19.80 9.44 -6.85
CA VAL A 7 -18.75 8.78 -6.07
C VAL A 7 -18.19 7.60 -6.87
N ASP A 8 -16.86 7.55 -7.06
CA ASP A 8 -16.20 6.38 -7.63
C ASP A 8 -16.45 5.19 -6.71
N ARG A 9 -17.38 4.33 -7.10
CA ARG A 9 -17.83 3.18 -6.30
C ARG A 9 -16.69 2.20 -6.08
N ALA A 10 -15.80 2.04 -7.04
CA ALA A 10 -14.64 1.17 -6.88
C ALA A 10 -13.67 1.75 -5.85
N ALA A 11 -13.41 3.06 -5.90
CA ALA A 11 -12.60 3.73 -4.87
C ALA A 11 -13.24 3.64 -3.47
N ALA A 12 -14.56 3.83 -3.37
CA ALA A 12 -15.29 3.68 -2.11
C ALA A 12 -15.18 2.27 -1.53
N VAL A 13 -15.25 1.23 -2.37
CA VAL A 13 -15.05 -0.18 -1.98
C VAL A 13 -13.62 -0.41 -1.46
N ARG A 14 -12.61 0.11 -2.15
CA ARG A 14 -11.20 -0.03 -1.71
C ARG A 14 -10.94 0.67 -0.39
N GLN A 15 -11.48 1.88 -0.21
CA GLN A 15 -11.38 2.60 1.06
C GLN A 15 -12.10 1.86 2.18
N ALA A 16 -13.30 1.34 1.93
CA ALA A 16 -14.05 0.55 2.90
C ALA A 16 -13.29 -0.72 3.35
N LEU A 17 -12.56 -1.37 2.44
CA LEU A 17 -11.70 -2.50 2.80
C LEU A 17 -10.59 -2.06 3.77
N LEU A 18 -9.85 -1.00 3.43
CA LEU A 18 -8.76 -0.48 4.26
C LEU A 18 -9.23 -0.19 5.68
N GLU A 19 -10.35 0.50 5.82
CA GLU A 19 -10.92 0.83 7.13
C GLU A 19 -11.37 -0.42 7.90
N LEU A 20 -12.06 -1.36 7.24
CA LEU A 20 -12.51 -2.59 7.90
C LEU A 20 -11.33 -3.46 8.37
N VAL A 21 -10.27 -3.57 7.57
CA VAL A 21 -9.06 -4.29 7.95
C VAL A 21 -8.33 -3.57 9.08
N ALA A 22 -8.27 -2.24 9.06
CA ALA A 22 -7.70 -1.47 10.16
C ALA A 22 -8.48 -1.65 11.48
N ASP A 23 -9.82 -1.73 11.42
CA ASP A 23 -10.69 -1.84 12.60
C ASP A 23 -10.81 -3.27 13.15
N ARG A 24 -10.89 -4.28 12.27
CA ARG A 24 -11.33 -5.65 12.62
C ARG A 24 -10.39 -6.74 12.11
N GLY A 25 -9.32 -6.34 11.46
CA GLY A 25 -8.38 -7.22 10.80
C GLY A 25 -8.90 -7.87 9.52
N LEU A 26 -8.01 -8.57 8.81
CA LEU A 26 -8.32 -9.22 7.55
C LEU A 26 -9.52 -10.17 7.63
N HIS A 27 -9.64 -10.98 8.68
CA HIS A 27 -10.72 -11.96 8.79
C HIS A 27 -12.09 -11.29 8.93
N GLY A 28 -12.16 -10.12 9.57
CA GLY A 28 -13.40 -9.36 9.82
C GLY A 28 -13.90 -8.51 8.65
N ALA A 29 -13.28 -8.59 7.48
CA ALA A 29 -13.68 -7.85 6.28
C ALA A 29 -14.27 -8.79 5.22
N SER A 30 -15.55 -9.15 5.34
CA SER A 30 -16.26 -9.91 4.30
C SER A 30 -16.71 -9.00 3.13
N MET A 31 -16.91 -9.55 1.93
CA MET A 31 -17.37 -8.79 0.75
C MET A 31 -18.68 -8.02 1.02
N GLY A 32 -19.60 -8.63 1.77
CA GLY A 32 -20.86 -8.00 2.16
C GLY A 32 -20.66 -6.83 3.13
N GLU A 33 -19.72 -6.95 4.08
CA GLU A 33 -19.41 -5.85 5.00
C GLU A 33 -18.70 -4.70 4.30
N VAL A 34 -17.79 -5.00 3.37
CA VAL A 34 -17.15 -3.99 2.53
C VAL A 34 -18.19 -3.25 1.69
N ALA A 35 -19.10 -3.97 1.03
CA ALA A 35 -20.16 -3.34 0.25
C ALA A 35 -21.05 -2.43 1.11
N ARG A 36 -21.44 -2.92 2.30
CA ARG A 36 -22.24 -2.15 3.26
C ARG A 36 -21.51 -0.89 3.73
N ARG A 37 -20.22 -0.98 4.07
CA ARG A 37 -19.37 0.15 4.49
C ARG A 37 -19.21 1.16 3.36
N ALA A 38 -18.99 0.70 2.13
CA ALA A 38 -18.85 1.54 0.94
C ALA A 38 -20.15 2.19 0.47
N GLY A 39 -21.31 1.83 1.06
CA GLY A 39 -22.61 2.33 0.64
C GLY A 39 -23.04 1.84 -0.75
N VAL A 40 -22.53 0.68 -1.19
CA VAL A 40 -22.86 0.09 -2.49
C VAL A 40 -23.70 -1.18 -2.32
N ALA A 41 -24.48 -1.53 -3.35
CA ALA A 41 -25.21 -2.79 -3.35
C ALA A 41 -24.24 -3.98 -3.39
N ALA A 42 -24.60 -5.09 -2.74
CA ALA A 42 -23.76 -6.29 -2.69
C ALA A 42 -23.45 -6.88 -4.07
N GLY A 43 -24.32 -6.68 -5.08
CA GLY A 43 -24.00 -7.08 -6.46
C GLY A 43 -22.96 -6.18 -7.13
N THR A 44 -22.87 -4.90 -6.75
CA THR A 44 -21.99 -3.91 -7.37
C THR A 44 -20.52 -4.19 -7.07
N ILE A 45 -20.18 -4.68 -5.87
CA ILE A 45 -18.79 -5.03 -5.55
C ILE A 45 -18.27 -6.14 -6.47
N TYR A 46 -19.12 -7.12 -6.81
CA TYR A 46 -18.75 -8.25 -7.68
C TYR A 46 -18.60 -7.87 -9.16
N VAL A 47 -19.04 -6.67 -9.56
CA VAL A 47 -18.73 -6.12 -10.90
C VAL A 47 -17.26 -5.74 -11.01
N HIS A 48 -16.65 -5.31 -9.91
CA HIS A 48 -15.27 -4.83 -9.88
C HIS A 48 -14.28 -5.87 -9.36
N TYR A 49 -14.72 -6.76 -8.47
CA TYR A 49 -13.86 -7.71 -7.76
C TYR A 49 -14.54 -9.07 -7.69
N ALA A 50 -13.93 -10.10 -8.28
CA ALA A 50 -14.51 -11.44 -8.33
C ALA A 50 -14.72 -12.03 -6.92
N ASP A 51 -13.79 -11.74 -6.01
CA ASP A 51 -13.77 -12.24 -4.65
C ASP A 51 -12.98 -11.29 -3.72
N LYS A 52 -12.87 -11.67 -2.45
CA LYS A 52 -12.14 -10.92 -1.44
C LYS A 52 -10.64 -10.84 -1.75
N ASP A 53 -10.06 -11.90 -2.30
CA ASP A 53 -8.62 -11.98 -2.55
C ASP A 53 -8.22 -11.00 -3.66
N SER A 54 -8.95 -10.98 -4.77
CA SER A 54 -8.77 -10.02 -5.87
C SER A 54 -8.89 -8.57 -5.41
N LEU A 55 -9.83 -8.28 -4.48
CA LEU A 55 -9.96 -6.95 -3.88
C LEU A 55 -8.74 -6.61 -3.00
N ILE A 56 -8.33 -7.51 -2.11
CA ILE A 56 -7.16 -7.33 -1.24
C ILE A 56 -5.90 -7.06 -2.06
N LEU A 57 -5.63 -7.89 -3.07
CA LEU A 57 -4.44 -7.77 -3.92
C LEU A 57 -4.47 -6.48 -4.75
N THR A 58 -5.64 -6.04 -5.21
CA THR A 58 -5.79 -4.76 -5.90
C THR A 58 -5.49 -3.57 -4.97
N VAL A 59 -6.01 -3.60 -3.74
CA VAL A 59 -5.73 -2.56 -2.73
C VAL A 59 -4.26 -2.56 -2.35
N TYR A 60 -3.63 -3.72 -2.19
CA TYR A 60 -2.21 -3.84 -1.93
C TYR A 60 -1.38 -3.19 -3.03
N ALA A 61 -1.60 -3.57 -4.29
CA ALA A 61 -0.90 -3.00 -5.44
C ALA A 61 -1.08 -1.48 -5.53
N GLU A 62 -2.28 -0.96 -5.22
CA GLU A 62 -2.53 0.48 -5.18
C GLU A 62 -1.73 1.19 -4.08
N VAL A 63 -1.74 0.65 -2.86
CA VAL A 63 -0.98 1.23 -1.75
C VAL A 63 0.52 1.20 -2.07
N LYS A 64 1.07 0.09 -2.54
CA LYS A 64 2.50 -0.01 -2.90
C LYS A 64 2.88 0.93 -4.04
N ARG A 65 2.05 1.06 -5.06
CA ARG A 65 2.26 2.04 -6.15
C ARG A 65 2.28 3.47 -5.63
N ASP A 66 1.35 3.84 -4.75
CA ASP A 66 1.31 5.19 -4.17
C ASP A 66 2.58 5.47 -3.33
N LEU A 67 3.05 4.49 -2.55
CA LEU A 67 4.31 4.61 -1.81
C LEU A 67 5.53 4.71 -2.74
N GLY A 68 5.55 3.94 -3.83
CA GLY A 68 6.60 4.02 -4.84
C GLY A 68 6.66 5.40 -5.51
N LEU A 69 5.50 5.99 -5.83
CA LEU A 69 5.41 7.36 -6.36
C LEU A 69 5.89 8.39 -5.34
N ALA A 70 5.53 8.25 -4.06
CA ALA A 70 6.02 9.12 -2.99
C ALA A 70 7.54 9.04 -2.81
N ALA A 71 8.11 7.83 -2.86
CA ALA A 71 9.55 7.60 -2.81
C ALA A 71 10.27 8.25 -4.01
N ALA A 72 9.75 8.02 -5.22
CA ALA A 72 10.31 8.52 -6.48
C ALA A 72 10.24 10.04 -6.64
N ALA A 73 9.34 10.71 -5.91
CA ALA A 73 9.18 12.15 -6.01
C ALA A 73 10.52 12.84 -5.73
N GLN A 74 10.99 13.70 -6.63
CA GLN A 74 12.27 14.43 -6.47
C GLN A 74 13.52 13.53 -6.43
N TRP A 75 13.47 12.33 -7.00
CA TRP A 75 14.62 11.43 -7.08
C TRP A 75 15.79 12.08 -7.84
N ASP A 76 15.54 12.73 -8.97
CA ASP A 76 16.59 13.36 -9.80
C ASP A 76 17.00 14.77 -9.32
N SER A 77 16.94 15.04 -8.02
CA SER A 77 17.19 16.37 -7.43
C SER A 77 18.66 16.82 -7.42
N GLY A 78 19.59 16.01 -7.92
CA GLY A 78 21.03 16.34 -7.99
C GLY A 78 21.76 16.37 -6.64
N VAL A 79 21.08 16.01 -5.56
CA VAL A 79 21.62 15.88 -4.19
C VAL A 79 22.43 14.60 -4.02
N SER A 80 23.07 14.38 -2.86
CA SER A 80 23.82 13.14 -2.61
C SER A 80 22.89 11.91 -2.56
N PRO A 81 23.40 10.69 -2.82
CA PRO A 81 22.60 9.46 -2.66
C PRO A 81 21.97 9.31 -1.27
N GLU A 82 22.69 9.68 -0.21
CA GLU A 82 22.20 9.66 1.17
C GLU A 82 21.01 10.61 1.36
N GLU A 83 21.12 11.84 0.84
CA GLU A 83 20.06 12.84 0.90
C GLU A 83 18.82 12.41 0.10
N ARG A 84 19.02 11.78 -1.07
CA ARG A 84 17.92 11.19 -1.86
C ARG A 84 17.15 10.13 -1.07
N PHE A 85 17.88 9.21 -0.44
CA PHE A 85 17.26 8.16 0.35
C PHE A 85 16.51 8.67 1.56
N LEU A 86 17.14 9.55 2.36
CA LEU A 86 16.46 10.14 3.52
C LEU A 86 15.21 10.92 3.09
N GLY A 87 15.27 11.64 1.97
CA GLY A 87 14.12 12.30 1.38
C GLY A 87 13.00 11.31 0.99
N ALA A 88 13.35 10.22 0.30
CA ALA A 88 12.40 9.19 -0.11
C ALA A 88 11.75 8.52 1.10
N TRP A 89 12.55 8.18 2.10
CA TRP A 89 12.11 7.64 3.37
C TRP A 89 11.10 8.57 4.07
N HIS A 90 11.45 9.84 4.23
CA HIS A 90 10.56 10.81 4.88
C HIS A 90 9.23 10.98 4.13
N ARG A 91 9.23 10.96 2.79
CA ARG A 91 8.01 11.03 1.99
C ARG A 91 7.14 9.78 2.14
N VAL A 92 7.73 8.60 2.10
CA VAL A 92 7.02 7.32 2.35
C VAL A 92 6.40 7.33 3.74
N HIS A 93 7.18 7.72 4.76
CA HIS A 93 6.71 7.79 6.13
C HIS A 93 5.60 8.82 6.31
N ALA A 94 5.72 10.02 5.73
CA ALA A 94 4.67 11.02 5.73
C ALA A 94 3.37 10.50 5.10
N HIS A 95 3.46 9.80 3.96
CA HIS A 95 2.31 9.21 3.27
C HIS A 95 1.59 8.14 4.12
N LEU A 96 2.35 7.36 4.90
CA LEU A 96 1.80 6.36 5.82
C LEU A 96 1.17 6.99 7.07
N LEU A 97 1.76 8.06 7.61
CA LEU A 97 1.21 8.80 8.75
C LEU A 97 -0.10 9.53 8.41
N GLU A 98 -0.22 10.04 7.17
CA GLU A 98 -1.45 10.67 6.70
C GLU A 98 -2.62 9.68 6.56
N ARG A 99 -2.32 8.39 6.40
CA ARG A 99 -3.29 7.31 6.13
C ARG A 99 -2.96 6.04 6.94
N PRO A 100 -3.11 6.06 8.26
CA PRO A 100 -2.67 4.97 9.14
C PRO A 100 -3.40 3.64 8.85
N GLU A 101 -4.58 3.67 8.25
CA GLU A 101 -5.29 2.47 7.80
C GLU A 101 -4.51 1.70 6.71
N ARG A 102 -3.79 2.40 5.84
CA ARG A 102 -2.95 1.79 4.80
C ARG A 102 -1.73 1.12 5.42
N ALA A 103 -1.10 1.78 6.38
CA ALA A 103 0.05 1.23 7.08
C ALA A 103 -0.31 -0.05 7.85
N ARG A 104 -1.44 -0.03 8.60
CA ARG A 104 -1.97 -1.22 9.29
C ARG A 104 -2.34 -2.33 8.32
N PHE A 105 -2.94 -2.00 7.18
CA PHE A 105 -3.29 -2.96 6.15
C PHE A 105 -2.04 -3.71 5.65
N LEU A 106 -0.96 -3.00 5.29
CA LEU A 106 0.28 -3.62 4.82
C LEU A 106 0.86 -4.60 5.84
N LEU A 107 1.00 -4.18 7.10
CA LEU A 107 1.57 -5.02 8.16
C LEU A 107 0.75 -6.28 8.43
N GLN A 108 -0.59 -6.16 8.41
CA GLN A 108 -1.44 -7.33 8.57
C GLN A 108 -1.36 -8.29 7.40
N LEU A 109 -1.17 -7.80 6.17
CA LEU A 109 -1.00 -8.63 4.99
C LEU A 109 0.30 -9.45 5.05
N GLU A 110 1.41 -8.84 5.46
CA GLU A 110 2.69 -9.52 5.68
C GLU A 110 2.59 -10.64 6.73
N ALA A 111 1.79 -10.42 7.78
CA ALA A 111 1.53 -11.42 8.82
C ALA A 111 0.45 -12.46 8.45
N SER A 112 0.01 -12.50 7.19
CA SER A 112 -1.11 -13.33 6.73
C SER A 112 -0.71 -14.32 5.63
N PRO A 113 -1.59 -15.27 5.26
CA PRO A 113 -1.37 -16.14 4.10
C PRO A 113 -1.16 -15.40 2.77
N TYR A 114 -1.52 -14.10 2.69
CA TYR A 114 -1.32 -13.29 1.50
C TYR A 114 0.14 -12.87 1.28
N ALA A 115 1.03 -13.00 2.26
CA ALA A 115 2.45 -12.59 2.19
C ALA A 115 3.13 -13.05 0.88
N LYS A 116 2.97 -14.32 0.51
CA LYS A 116 3.55 -14.86 -0.73
C LYS A 116 2.97 -14.23 -1.99
N ALA A 117 1.65 -13.99 -2.02
CA ALA A 117 0.98 -13.41 -3.17
C ALA A 117 1.37 -11.94 -3.36
N VAL A 118 1.57 -11.21 -2.26
CA VAL A 118 1.96 -9.80 -2.31
C VAL A 118 3.43 -9.59 -2.66
N HIS A 119 4.32 -10.53 -2.31
CA HIS A 119 5.73 -10.47 -2.74
C HIS A 119 5.86 -10.54 -4.28
N HIS A 120 5.01 -11.32 -4.97
CA HIS A 120 4.97 -11.32 -6.44
C HIS A 120 4.52 -9.98 -7.03
N ILE A 121 3.60 -9.28 -6.36
CA ILE A 121 3.18 -7.94 -6.77
C ILE A 121 4.32 -6.95 -6.53
N ASP A 122 5.06 -7.09 -5.44
CA ASP A 122 6.21 -6.25 -5.17
C ASP A 122 7.27 -6.37 -6.26
N ASP A 123 7.53 -7.57 -6.77
CA ASP A 123 8.45 -7.77 -7.90
C ASP A 123 8.02 -6.99 -9.17
N GLU A 124 6.71 -6.87 -9.43
CA GLU A 124 6.17 -6.11 -10.56
C GLU A 124 6.22 -4.59 -10.34
N VAL A 125 6.08 -4.14 -9.09
CA VAL A 125 6.08 -2.71 -8.68
C VAL A 125 7.49 -2.22 -8.32
N ALA A 126 8.48 -3.12 -8.26
CA ALA A 126 9.83 -2.91 -7.73
C ALA A 126 10.70 -1.88 -8.47
N GLY A 127 10.28 -1.29 -9.60
CA GLY A 127 11.19 -0.50 -10.46
C GLY A 127 11.97 0.60 -9.72
N VAL A 128 11.30 1.49 -8.98
CA VAL A 128 11.98 2.57 -8.24
C VAL A 128 12.63 2.03 -6.97
N TRP A 129 11.98 1.10 -6.27
CA TRP A 129 12.49 0.52 -5.03
C TRP A 129 13.77 -0.27 -5.23
N SER A 130 13.87 -1.04 -6.31
CA SER A 130 15.05 -1.83 -6.67
C SER A 130 16.22 -0.94 -7.08
N ALA A 131 15.97 0.11 -7.86
CA ALA A 131 16.98 1.12 -8.18
C ALA A 131 17.50 1.82 -6.92
N MET A 132 16.60 2.18 -6.00
CA MET A 132 16.94 2.81 -4.72
C MET A 132 17.73 1.86 -3.82
N ILE A 133 17.30 0.61 -3.64
CA ILE A 133 18.02 -0.41 -2.85
C ILE A 133 19.40 -0.70 -3.47
N ALA A 134 19.53 -0.76 -4.80
CA ALA A 134 20.81 -1.00 -5.46
C ALA A 134 21.81 0.15 -5.23
N GLU A 135 21.35 1.40 -5.27
CA GLU A 135 22.19 2.56 -4.96
C GLU A 135 22.56 2.60 -3.47
N LEU A 136 21.61 2.22 -2.61
CA LEU A 136 21.80 2.22 -1.17
C LEU A 136 22.55 1.02 -0.62
N GLY A 137 22.60 -0.10 -1.32
CA GLY A 137 23.44 -1.25 -0.94
C GLY A 137 24.94 -0.89 -0.90
N GLN A 138 25.32 0.28 -1.43
CA GLN A 138 26.67 0.83 -1.30
C GLN A 138 26.89 1.66 -0.02
N ILE A 139 25.83 1.93 0.74
CA ILE A 139 25.78 2.88 1.88
C ILE A 139 25.15 2.24 3.13
N LEU A 140 24.08 1.48 2.97
CA LEU A 140 23.38 0.76 4.03
C LEU A 140 24.23 -0.42 4.51
N VAL A 141 24.14 -0.68 5.83
CA VAL A 141 24.69 -1.88 6.46
C VAL A 141 24.07 -3.10 5.77
N ASP A 142 24.88 -4.15 5.54
CA ASP A 142 24.46 -5.43 4.95
C ASP A 142 23.47 -6.14 5.89
N LEU A 143 22.21 -5.69 5.84
CA LEU A 143 21.09 -6.19 6.62
C LEU A 143 20.16 -6.97 5.68
N PRO A 144 19.53 -8.04 6.17
CA PRO A 144 18.51 -8.75 5.43
C PRO A 144 17.40 -7.79 4.93
N PRO A 145 16.91 -7.92 3.68
CA PRO A 145 15.88 -7.03 3.12
C PRO A 145 14.60 -6.92 3.95
N ASP A 146 14.20 -7.98 4.63
CA ASP A 146 13.09 -8.02 5.58
C ASP A 146 13.33 -7.12 6.79
N VAL A 147 14.55 -7.08 7.32
CA VAL A 147 14.91 -6.16 8.42
C VAL A 147 14.89 -4.71 7.97
N LEU A 148 15.37 -4.41 6.76
CA LEU A 148 15.29 -3.07 6.19
C LEU A 148 13.85 -2.62 5.96
N TYR A 149 12.98 -3.54 5.53
CA TYR A 149 11.55 -3.29 5.34
C TYR A 149 10.83 -3.05 6.67
N ASP A 150 11.11 -3.85 7.70
CA ASP A 150 10.55 -3.68 9.04
C ASP A 150 11.01 -2.37 9.69
N LEU A 151 12.27 -1.98 9.52
CA LEU A 151 12.76 -0.68 9.99
C LEU A 151 12.12 0.50 9.24
N ALA A 152 11.67 0.27 8.00
CA ALA A 152 10.97 1.27 7.17
C ALA A 152 9.52 1.49 7.55
N LEU A 153 8.79 0.40 7.77
CA LEU A 153 7.35 0.48 8.04
C LEU A 153 7.03 0.51 9.54
N GLY A 154 7.88 -0.08 10.38
CA GLY A 154 7.67 -0.19 11.83
C GLY A 154 7.42 1.15 12.53
N PRO A 155 8.25 2.20 12.32
CA PRO A 155 8.05 3.51 12.94
C PRO A 155 6.77 4.24 12.49
N ALA A 156 6.21 3.91 11.33
CA ALA A 156 5.05 4.60 10.77
C ALA A 156 3.71 4.19 11.43
N VAL A 157 3.72 3.15 12.28
CA VAL A 157 2.51 2.55 12.86
C VAL A 157 2.49 2.50 14.39
N THR A 158 3.58 2.90 15.06
CA THR A 158 3.73 2.97 16.52
C THR A 158 3.54 4.39 17.03
#